data_AF-A0A416VT94-F1
#
_entry.id   AF-A0A416VT94-F1
#
_cell.length_a   1.000
_cell.length_b   1.000
_cell.length_c   1.000
_cell.angle_alpha   90.00
_cell.angle_beta   90.00
_cell.angle_gamma   90.00
#
_symmetry.space_group_name_H-M   'P 1'
#
loop_
_entity.id
_entity.type
_entity.pdbx_description
1 polymer ?
#
loop_
_entity_poly.entity_id
_entity_poly.type
_entity_poly.pdbx_seq_one_letter_code
_entity_poly.pdbx_strand_id
1 'polypeptide(L)'
;MAKCQSLTIQEQYNKGVRLFDIRVKIVKGRIYSGHGLMTYKVNFNDIFSFLHIKGDCQVRLLLESGNEDTFVWFVNEVKRTFPKITFLGGQRKKDWEKIANLPDFACTDYYWKHEKWYMFPYPKKYAKRHNRENKKWISGEIWSMFDFVELLK
;
A
#
# COMPACT_ATOMS: atom_id res chain seq x y z
N MET A 1 -6.41 16.73 3.74
CA MET A 1 -6.11 15.50 4.52
C MET A 1 -5.74 14.40 3.53
N ALA A 2 -4.46 14.04 3.44
CA ALA A 2 -3.95 13.01 2.53
C ALA A 2 -3.98 11.60 3.16
N LYS A 3 -4.99 11.34 4.01
CA LYS A 3 -5.20 10.04 4.67
C LYS A 3 -5.98 9.17 3.69
N CYS A 4 -5.49 7.97 3.40
CA CYS A 4 -6.10 7.05 2.40
C CYS A 4 -6.96 5.94 3.02
N GLN A 5 -6.82 5.70 4.32
CA GLN A 5 -7.61 4.70 5.06
C GLN A 5 -7.95 5.24 6.44
N SER A 6 -9.16 4.98 6.93
CA SER A 6 -9.54 5.32 8.31
C SER A 6 -9.32 4.16 9.29
N LEU A 7 -9.33 2.93 8.77
CA LEU A 7 -9.14 1.69 9.49
C LEU A 7 -7.67 1.35 9.72
N THR A 8 -7.38 0.73 10.86
CA THR A 8 -6.11 0.04 11.16
C THR A 8 -5.90 -1.15 10.21
N ILE A 9 -4.67 -1.67 10.15
CA ILE A 9 -4.34 -2.86 9.35
C ILE A 9 -5.20 -4.07 9.76
N GLN A 10 -5.42 -4.26 11.07
CA GLN A 10 -6.24 -5.36 11.58
C GLN A 10 -7.72 -5.21 11.18
N GLU A 11 -8.28 -3.99 11.26
CA GLU A 11 -9.65 -3.74 10.83
C GLU A 11 -9.82 -3.94 9.31
N GLN A 12 -8.84 -3.52 8.51
CA GLN A 12 -8.82 -3.78 7.06
C GLN A 12 -8.78 -5.29 6.77
N TYR A 13 -7.93 -6.04 7.47
CA TYR A 13 -7.87 -7.49 7.34
C TYR A 13 -9.21 -8.16 7.65
N ASN A 14 -9.87 -7.75 8.75
CA ASN A 14 -11.19 -8.25 9.14
C ASN A 14 -12.28 -7.92 8.13
N LYS A 15 -12.07 -6.89 7.28
CA LYS A 15 -12.95 -6.55 6.15
C LYS A 15 -12.63 -7.33 4.87
N GLY A 16 -11.70 -8.28 4.92
CA GLY A 16 -11.34 -9.14 3.79
C GLY A 16 -10.16 -8.63 2.96
N VAL A 17 -9.48 -7.56 3.38
CA VAL A 17 -8.26 -7.11 2.69
C VAL A 17 -7.16 -8.17 2.84
N ARG A 18 -6.52 -8.52 1.73
CA ARG A 18 -5.40 -9.46 1.69
C ARG A 18 -4.15 -8.92 0.99
N LEU A 19 -4.27 -7.80 0.28
CA LEU A 19 -3.14 -7.06 -0.27
C LEU A 19 -3.04 -5.69 0.42
N PHE A 20 -1.88 -5.40 1.01
CA PHE A 20 -1.60 -4.13 1.67
C PHE A 20 -0.54 -3.33 0.91
N ASP A 21 -0.86 -2.10 0.51
CA ASP A 21 0.11 -1.14 -0.09
C ASP A 21 0.82 -0.36 1.02
N ILE A 22 2.12 -0.61 1.19
CA ILE A 22 2.95 0.09 2.17
C ILE A 22 4.02 0.86 1.43
N ARG A 23 3.90 2.19 1.50
CA ARG A 23 4.86 3.11 0.91
C ARG A 23 5.84 3.56 1.97
N VAL A 24 7.12 3.41 1.68
CA VAL A 24 8.24 3.66 2.58
C VAL A 24 8.88 4.99 2.25
N LYS A 25 9.17 5.79 3.27
CA LYS A 25 9.88 7.06 3.16
C LYS A 25 11.10 7.04 4.06
N ILE A 26 12.27 7.32 3.49
CA ILE A 26 13.53 7.38 4.23
C ILE A 26 13.88 8.84 4.51
N VAL A 27 13.90 9.22 5.78
CA VAL A 27 14.22 10.59 6.21
C VAL A 27 15.38 10.55 7.19
N LYS A 28 16.53 11.11 6.79
CA LYS A 28 17.77 11.12 7.60
C LYS A 28 18.14 9.71 8.11
N GLY A 29 18.10 8.72 7.21
CA GLY A 29 18.40 7.31 7.52
C GLY A 29 17.33 6.55 8.31
N ARG A 30 16.21 7.20 8.68
CA ARG A 30 15.10 6.56 9.42
C ARG A 30 13.97 6.21 8.47
N ILE A 31 13.33 5.07 8.73
CA ILE A 31 12.26 4.49 7.91
C ILE A 31 10.90 4.91 8.46
N TYR A 32 10.06 5.45 7.59
CA TYR A 32 8.69 5.87 7.88
C TYR A 32 7.73 5.34 6.82
N SER A 33 6.43 5.41 7.09
CA SER A 33 5.43 5.28 6.02
C SER A 33 5.18 6.65 5.38
N GLY A 34 5.04 6.70 4.05
CA GLY A 34 4.86 7.93 3.29
C GLY A 34 3.56 7.97 2.49
N HIS A 35 3.04 9.17 2.26
CA HIS A 35 2.03 9.41 1.22
C HIS A 35 2.19 10.82 0.68
N GLY A 36 2.86 10.96 -0.48
CA GLY A 36 3.31 12.24 -1.01
C GLY A 36 4.16 13.01 0.00
N LEU A 37 3.73 14.23 0.30
CA LEU A 37 4.41 15.09 1.28
C LEU A 37 4.28 14.58 2.72
N MET A 38 3.25 13.78 3.03
CA MET A 38 2.99 13.31 4.39
C MET A 38 3.94 12.17 4.80
N THR A 39 4.32 12.18 6.07
CA THR A 39 5.20 11.18 6.69
C THR A 39 4.55 10.70 7.98
N TYR A 40 4.44 9.39 8.14
CA TYR A 40 3.77 8.75 9.28
C TYR A 40 4.77 7.87 10.04
N LYS A 41 4.83 8.08 11.36
CA LYS A 41 5.51 7.16 12.27
C LYS A 41 4.62 5.94 12.44
N VAL A 42 5.10 4.79 11.98
CA VAL A 42 4.42 3.51 12.10
C VAL A 42 5.37 2.50 12.71
N ASN A 43 4.84 1.57 13.50
CA ASN A 43 5.61 0.42 13.94
C ASN A 43 5.48 -0.69 12.87
N PHE A 44 6.46 -0.74 11.96
CA PHE A 44 6.50 -1.76 10.91
C PHE A 44 6.59 -3.18 11.47
N ASN A 45 7.27 -3.36 12.60
CA ASN A 45 7.41 -4.66 13.23
C ASN A 45 6.05 -5.20 13.69
N ASP A 46 5.21 -4.36 14.32
CA ASP A 46 3.87 -4.77 14.77
C ASP A 46 2.97 -5.09 13.57
N ILE A 47 3.01 -4.25 12.53
CA ILE A 47 2.24 -4.45 11.29
C ILE A 47 2.61 -5.77 10.64
N PHE A 48 3.90 -6.01 10.41
CA PHE A 48 4.35 -7.23 9.74
C PHE A 48 4.23 -8.46 10.63
N SER A 49 4.43 -8.35 11.95
CA SER A 49 4.19 -9.46 12.86
C SER A 49 2.73 -9.91 12.80
N PHE A 50 1.79 -8.97 12.83
CA PHE A 50 0.36 -9.29 12.69
C PHE A 50 0.06 -10.00 11.36
N LEU A 51 0.52 -9.45 10.24
CA LEU A 51 0.27 -10.04 8.91
C LEU A 51 0.97 -11.39 8.73
N HIS A 52 2.17 -11.55 9.30
CA HIS A 52 2.91 -12.80 9.31
C HIS A 52 2.18 -13.90 10.09
N ILE A 53 1.59 -13.56 11.24
CA ILE A 53 0.76 -14.49 12.03
C ILE A 53 -0.45 -14.95 11.22
N LYS A 54 -1.06 -14.07 10.40
CA LYS A 54 -2.17 -14.45 9.52
C LYS A 54 -1.74 -15.38 8.39
N GLY A 55 -0.60 -15.09 7.74
CA GLY A 55 0.03 -15.98 6.77
C GLY A 55 -0.69 -16.11 5.42
N ASP A 56 -1.79 -15.38 5.21
CA ASP A 56 -2.58 -15.36 3.97
C ASP A 56 -2.56 -13.98 3.29
N CYS A 57 -1.56 -13.15 3.61
CA CYS A 57 -1.46 -11.77 3.15
C CYS A 57 -0.30 -11.54 2.17
N GLN A 58 -0.53 -10.62 1.25
CA GLN A 58 0.48 -10.03 0.38
C GLN A 58 0.73 -8.58 0.78
N VAL A 59 1.98 -8.14 0.69
CA VAL A 59 2.37 -6.75 0.97
C VAL A 59 3.13 -6.20 -0.21
N ARG A 60 2.61 -5.13 -0.79
CA ARG A 60 3.37 -4.32 -1.75
C ARG A 60 4.23 -3.33 -0.98
N LEU A 61 5.54 -3.35 -1.25
CA LEU A 61 6.47 -2.34 -0.77
C LEU A 61 6.83 -1.39 -1.91
N LEU A 62 6.78 -0.09 -1.66
CA LEU A 62 7.11 0.95 -2.64
C LEU A 62 7.96 2.03 -1.97
N LEU A 63 9.04 2.47 -2.61
CA LEU A 63 9.78 3.64 -2.12
C LEU A 63 9.06 4.92 -2.54
N GLU A 64 8.48 5.61 -1.57
CA GLU A 64 7.85 6.93 -1.77
C GLU A 64 8.92 7.99 -2.04
N SER A 65 9.97 8.05 -1.21
CA SER A 65 11.12 8.95 -1.37
C SER A 65 12.23 8.61 -0.36
N GLY A 66 13.46 8.98 -0.67
CA GLY A 66 14.62 8.85 0.22
C GLY A 66 15.74 7.98 -0.37
N ASN A 67 16.67 7.52 0.48
CA ASN A 67 17.82 6.72 0.06
C ASN A 67 17.41 5.30 -0.35
N GLU A 68 17.84 4.87 -1.55
CA GLU A 68 17.47 3.60 -2.15
C GLU A 68 18.14 2.40 -1.46
N ASP A 69 19.42 2.53 -1.09
CA ASP A 69 20.16 1.44 -0.40
C ASP A 69 19.49 1.05 0.92
N THR A 70 19.03 2.04 1.69
CA THR A 70 18.30 1.84 2.95
C THR A 70 16.96 1.13 2.68
N PHE A 71 16.29 1.47 1.58
CA PHE A 71 15.06 0.79 1.19
C PHE A 71 15.31 -0.66 0.80
N VAL A 72 16.36 -0.93 0.01
CA VAL A 72 16.75 -2.30 -0.39
C VAL A 72 17.11 -3.13 0.84
N TRP A 73 17.90 -2.56 1.77
CA TRP A 73 18.19 -3.19 3.06
C TRP A 73 16.91 -3.52 3.83
N PHE A 74 16.01 -2.55 3.96
CA PHE A 74 14.74 -2.74 4.66
C PHE A 74 13.89 -3.85 4.03
N VAL A 75 13.76 -3.87 2.70
CA VAL A 75 13.04 -4.91 1.96
C VAL A 75 13.61 -6.30 2.25
N ASN A 76 14.94 -6.44 2.22
CA ASN A 76 15.59 -7.71 2.51
C ASN A 76 15.37 -8.15 3.97
N GLU A 77 15.45 -7.21 4.91
CA GLU A 77 15.24 -7.50 6.33
C GLU A 77 13.80 -7.95 6.64
N VAL A 78 12.78 -7.28 6.09
CA VAL A 78 11.38 -7.68 6.34
C VAL A 78 11.04 -8.99 5.65
N LYS A 79 11.61 -9.24 4.46
CA LYS A 79 11.44 -10.53 3.76
C LYS A 79 12.04 -11.69 4.55
N ARG A 80 13.23 -11.49 5.13
CA ARG A 80 13.91 -12.48 5.99
C ARG A 80 13.17 -12.70 7.31
N THR A 81 12.68 -11.63 7.92
CA THR A 81 12.06 -11.66 9.25
C THR A 81 10.62 -12.19 9.21
N PHE A 82 9.89 -11.95 8.12
CA PHE A 82 8.47 -12.29 8.01
C PHE A 82 8.17 -13.21 6.81
N PRO A 83 8.72 -14.44 6.76
CA PRO A 83 8.68 -15.30 5.56
C PRO A 83 7.28 -15.79 5.14
N LYS A 84 6.27 -15.72 6.03
CA LYS A 84 4.87 -16.04 5.71
C LYS A 84 4.12 -14.92 4.97
N ILE A 85 4.76 -13.79 4.71
CA ILE A 85 4.20 -12.69 3.93
C ILE A 85 4.77 -12.76 2.51
N THR A 86 3.90 -12.71 1.51
CA THR A 86 4.33 -12.54 0.12
C THR A 86 4.59 -11.05 -0.15
N PHE A 87 5.86 -10.66 -0.15
CA PHE A 87 6.26 -9.29 -0.49
C PHE A 87 6.34 -9.10 -2.01
N LEU A 88 5.81 -7.98 -2.50
CA LEU A 88 5.67 -7.63 -3.92
C LEU A 88 6.14 -6.19 -4.17
N GLY A 89 6.39 -5.84 -5.43
CA GLY A 89 6.70 -4.47 -5.84
C GLY A 89 8.19 -4.16 -5.77
N GLY A 90 8.62 -3.26 -4.90
CA GLY A 90 10.03 -2.84 -4.81
C GLY A 90 10.42 -1.76 -5.82
N GLN A 91 9.46 -1.03 -6.37
CA GLN A 91 9.71 0.12 -7.24
C GLN A 91 9.84 1.43 -6.44
N ARG A 92 10.44 2.45 -7.06
CA ARG A 92 10.35 3.83 -6.58
C ARG A 92 9.17 4.56 -7.22
N LYS A 93 8.44 5.36 -6.44
CA LYS A 93 7.18 5.98 -6.88
C LYS A 93 7.35 7.02 -7.99
N LYS A 94 8.52 7.67 -8.05
CA LYS A 94 8.80 8.81 -8.95
C LYS A 94 8.65 8.45 -10.43
N ASP A 95 9.23 7.32 -10.83
CA ASP A 95 9.32 6.87 -12.22
C ASP A 95 9.05 5.36 -12.37
N TRP A 96 8.72 4.68 -11.27
CA TRP A 96 8.41 3.25 -11.24
C TRP A 96 9.58 2.34 -11.54
N GLU A 97 10.82 2.84 -11.45
CA GLU A 97 12.01 2.01 -11.58
C GLU A 97 12.07 0.96 -10.46
N LYS A 98 12.42 -0.27 -10.84
CA LYS A 98 12.59 -1.41 -9.94
C LYS A 98 13.93 -1.29 -9.21
N ILE A 99 13.89 -1.09 -7.90
CA ILE A 99 15.10 -0.91 -7.08
C ILE A 99 15.36 -2.08 -6.14
N ALA A 100 14.32 -2.84 -5.76
CA ALA A 100 14.45 -4.03 -4.93
C ALA A 100 13.94 -5.28 -5.66
N ASN A 101 14.61 -6.41 -5.44
CA ASN A 101 14.28 -7.69 -6.07
C ASN A 101 13.07 -8.38 -5.39
N LEU A 102 11.88 -7.86 -5.69
CA LEU A 102 10.60 -8.47 -5.35
C LEU A 102 9.83 -8.85 -6.63
N PRO A 103 8.93 -9.84 -6.60
CA PRO A 103 8.06 -10.13 -7.74
C PRO A 103 7.21 -8.91 -8.11
N ASP A 104 6.95 -8.76 -9.41
CA ASP A 104 5.91 -7.86 -9.89
C ASP A 104 4.52 -8.47 -9.64
N PHE A 105 3.50 -7.61 -9.68
CA PHE A 105 2.12 -8.03 -9.49
C PHE A 105 1.20 -7.16 -10.33
N ALA A 106 0.11 -7.75 -10.82
CA ALA A 106 -0.92 -7.03 -11.54
C ALA A 106 -1.98 -6.51 -10.56
N CYS A 107 -2.28 -5.22 -10.66
CA CYS A 107 -3.32 -4.60 -9.86
C CYS A 107 -3.97 -3.44 -10.60
N THR A 108 -5.28 -3.31 -10.43
CA THR A 108 -6.01 -2.12 -10.84
C THR A 108 -6.15 -1.17 -9.66
N ASP A 109 -5.49 -0.02 -9.76
CA ASP A 109 -5.66 1.10 -8.84
C ASP A 109 -6.88 1.95 -9.29
N TYR A 110 -8.06 1.72 -8.68
CA TYR A 110 -9.31 2.35 -9.12
C TYR A 110 -9.40 3.86 -8.87
N TYR A 111 -8.43 4.46 -8.20
CA TYR A 111 -8.31 5.90 -8.03
C TYR A 111 -8.04 6.64 -9.37
N TRP A 112 -7.40 5.97 -10.34
CA TRP A 112 -6.87 6.59 -11.56
C TRP A 112 -7.77 6.48 -12.78
N LYS A 113 -8.88 5.73 -12.71
CA LYS A 113 -9.78 5.54 -13.86
C LYS A 113 -10.67 6.75 -14.20
N HIS A 114 -10.59 7.83 -13.42
CA HIS A 114 -11.31 9.07 -13.72
C HIS A 114 -10.35 10.15 -14.21
N GLU A 115 -10.62 10.75 -15.38
CA GLU A 115 -9.78 11.75 -16.06
C GLU A 115 -9.37 12.96 -15.19
N LYS A 116 -10.10 13.22 -14.10
CA LYS A 116 -9.89 14.36 -13.19
C LYS A 116 -9.50 13.93 -11.76
N TRP A 117 -8.91 12.75 -11.60
CA TRP A 117 -8.51 12.20 -10.28
C TRP A 117 -7.66 13.19 -9.44
N TYR A 118 -6.82 14.00 -10.08
CA TYR A 118 -5.97 15.02 -9.45
C TYR A 118 -6.76 16.23 -8.91
N MET A 119 -8.02 16.40 -9.32
CA MET A 119 -8.90 17.50 -8.89
C MET A 119 -9.70 17.19 -7.63
N PHE A 120 -9.54 16.02 -7.02
CA PHE A 120 -10.25 15.65 -5.80
C PHE A 120 -9.32 15.73 -4.58
N PRO A 121 -9.16 16.92 -3.95
CA PRO A 121 -8.30 17.10 -2.76
C PRO A 121 -8.80 16.37 -1.50
N TYR A 122 -9.85 15.55 -1.64
CA TYR A 122 -10.51 14.80 -0.57
C TYR A 122 -10.69 13.34 -0.98
N PRO A 123 -9.66 12.49 -0.82
CA PRO A 123 -9.71 11.06 -1.15
C PRO A 123 -10.95 10.34 -0.59
N LYS A 124 -11.37 10.70 0.64
CA LYS A 124 -12.58 10.14 1.25
C LYS A 124 -13.88 10.50 0.52
N LYS A 125 -14.00 11.73 0.01
CA LYS A 125 -15.19 12.16 -0.75
C LYS A 125 -15.23 11.46 -2.10
N TYR A 126 -14.08 11.32 -2.75
CA TYR A 126 -13.94 10.53 -3.97
C TYR A 126 -14.36 9.08 -3.74
N ALA A 127 -13.80 8.42 -2.73
CA ALA A 127 -14.12 7.03 -2.39
C ALA A 127 -15.62 6.84 -2.11
N LYS A 128 -16.26 7.74 -1.34
CA LYS A 128 -17.71 7.70 -1.10
C LYS A 128 -18.54 7.76 -2.39
N ARG A 129 -18.10 8.55 -3.37
CA ARG A 129 -18.84 8.76 -4.63
C ARG A 129 -18.62 7.62 -5.62
N HIS A 130 -17.37 7.16 -5.75
CA HIS A 130 -16.96 6.30 -6.86
C HIS A 130 -16.72 4.84 -6.46
N ASN A 131 -16.50 4.49 -5.19
CA ASN A 131 -16.26 3.09 -4.82
C ASN A 131 -17.41 2.15 -5.22
N ARG A 132 -18.66 2.63 -5.17
CA ARG A 132 -19.83 1.85 -5.62
C ARG A 132 -19.80 1.56 -7.12
N GLU A 133 -19.34 2.51 -7.92
CA GLU A 133 -19.17 2.33 -9.37
C GLU A 133 -17.95 1.45 -9.66
N ASN A 134 -16.85 1.69 -8.93
CA ASN A 134 -15.60 0.95 -9.06
C ASN A 134 -15.75 -0.55 -8.76
N LYS A 135 -16.68 -0.92 -7.86
CA LYS A 135 -17.03 -2.32 -7.60
C LYS A 135 -17.42 -3.11 -8.85
N LYS A 136 -18.05 -2.47 -9.84
CA LYS A 136 -18.48 -3.13 -11.08
C LYS A 136 -17.30 -3.62 -11.92
N TRP A 137 -16.12 -3.07 -11.68
CA TRP A 137 -14.91 -3.39 -12.42
C TRP A 137 -13.99 -4.36 -11.69
N ILE A 138 -14.38 -4.85 -10.50
CA ILE A 138 -13.62 -5.85 -9.76
C ILE A 138 -13.57 -7.12 -10.59
N SER A 139 -12.36 -7.66 -10.76
CA SER A 139 -12.12 -8.96 -11.39
C SER A 139 -11.49 -9.91 -10.36
N GLY A 140 -11.77 -11.20 -10.48
CA GLY A 140 -11.09 -12.25 -9.70
C GLY A 140 -9.68 -12.56 -10.22
N GLU A 141 -9.28 -12.03 -11.37
CA GLU A 141 -8.01 -12.34 -12.05
C GLU A 141 -6.85 -11.49 -11.55
N ILE A 142 -7.11 -10.28 -11.07
CA ILE A 142 -6.09 -9.31 -10.64
C ILE A 142 -6.52 -8.59 -9.35
N TRP A 143 -5.55 -8.09 -8.59
CA TRP A 143 -5.86 -7.35 -7.37
C TRP A 143 -6.57 -6.04 -7.66
N SER A 144 -7.53 -5.70 -6.81
CA SER A 144 -8.29 -4.46 -6.86
C SER A 144 -7.95 -3.59 -5.65
N MET A 145 -7.28 -2.45 -5.88
CA MET A 145 -6.89 -1.54 -4.81
C MET A 145 -7.94 -0.44 -4.62
N PHE A 146 -8.38 -0.26 -3.38
CA PHE A 146 -9.39 0.72 -3.01
C PHE A 146 -8.95 1.58 -1.82
N ASP A 147 -9.20 2.88 -1.91
CA ASP A 147 -9.16 3.78 -0.76
C ASP A 147 -10.43 3.64 0.09
N PHE A 148 -10.27 3.74 1.42
CA PHE A 148 -11.35 3.63 2.43
C PHE A 148 -12.22 2.38 2.26
N VAL A 149 -11.64 1.22 2.54
CA VAL A 149 -12.32 -0.08 2.38
C VAL A 149 -13.60 -0.21 3.22
N GLU A 150 -13.75 0.58 4.30
CA GLU A 150 -14.98 0.63 5.09
C GLU A 150 -16.19 1.16 4.31
N LEU A 151 -15.96 1.86 3.21
CA LEU A 151 -17.00 2.42 2.34
C LEU A 151 -17.47 1.44 1.25
N LEU A 152 -16.81 0.28 1.12
CA LEU A 152 -17.19 -0.78 0.20
C LEU A 152 -18.38 -1.58 0.77
N LYS A 153 -19.54 -0.94 0.95
CA LYS A 153 -20.82 -1.63 1.24
C LYS A 153 -21.38 -2.31 0.01
#